data_AF-A0A8J1ULZ3-F1
#
_entry.id   AF-A0A8J1ULZ3-F1
#
_cell.length_a   1.000
_cell.length_b   1.000
_cell.length_c   1.000
_cell.angle_alpha   90.00
_cell.angle_beta   90.00
_cell.angle_gamma   90.00
#
_symmetry.space_group_name_H-M   'P 1'
#
loop_
_entity.id
_entity.type
_entity.pdbx_description
1 polymer ?
#
loop_
_entity_poly.entity_id
_entity_poly.type
_entity_poly.pdbx_seq_one_letter_code
_entity_poly.pdbx_strand_id
1 'polypeptide(L)'
;RNYIPYWYKEFMAVTFYIMDKNGDELIDASDFASYYNETHKLPLDIVEAAFKKISAAFKKTSDGKPGIDLEQFKDMMIGFTVSKDMENPGNILGEMMVNGRKV
;
A
#
# COMPACT_ATOMS: atom_id res chain seq x y z
N ARG A 1 7.86 -19.39 -7.63
CA ARG A 1 6.84 -18.32 -7.47
C ARG A 1 5.55 -19.00 -7.03
N ASN A 2 4.93 -18.55 -5.93
CA ASN A 2 3.66 -19.09 -5.47
C ASN A 2 2.58 -18.82 -6.53
N TYR A 3 1.65 -19.75 -6.73
CA TYR A 3 0.50 -19.55 -7.61
C TYR A 3 -0.40 -18.47 -6.99
N ILE A 4 -0.66 -17.40 -7.76
CA ILE A 4 -1.61 -16.35 -7.38
C ILE A 4 -2.87 -16.52 -8.24
N PRO A 5 -4.03 -16.84 -7.63
CA PRO A 5 -5.29 -16.98 -8.35
C PRO A 5 -5.63 -15.74 -9.17
N TYR A 6 -6.25 -15.94 -10.34
CA TYR A 6 -6.62 -14.85 -11.25
C TYR A 6 -7.48 -13.79 -10.55
N TRP A 7 -8.51 -14.21 -9.81
CA TRP A 7 -9.40 -13.31 -9.08
C TRP A 7 -8.66 -12.41 -8.09
N TYR A 8 -7.56 -12.90 -7.49
CA TYR A 8 -6.79 -12.11 -6.52
C TYR A 8 -5.96 -11.03 -7.22
N LYS A 9 -5.49 -11.29 -8.45
CA LYS A 9 -4.83 -10.27 -9.28
C LYS A 9 -5.78 -9.14 -9.65
N GLU A 10 -6.99 -9.50 -10.08
CA GLU A 10 -8.05 -8.54 -10.39
C GLU A 10 -8.45 -7.73 -9.15
N PHE A 11 -8.59 -8.40 -8.00
CA PHE A 11 -8.86 -7.74 -6.73
C PHE A 11 -7.79 -6.70 -6.36
N MET A 12 -6.50 -7.05 -6.49
CA MET A 12 -5.42 -6.09 -6.24
C MET A 12 -5.47 -4.89 -7.20
N ALA A 13 -5.76 -5.13 -8.48
CA ALA A 13 -5.87 -4.04 -9.47
C ALA A 13 -7.06 -3.13 -9.17
N VAL A 14 -8.24 -3.68 -8.87
CA VAL A 14 -9.42 -2.89 -8.49
C VAL A 14 -9.14 -2.08 -7.22
N THR A 15 -8.49 -2.68 -6.22
CA THR A 15 -8.13 -1.98 -4.97
C THR A 15 -7.18 -0.82 -5.23
N PHE A 16 -6.20 -1.01 -6.12
CA PHE A 16 -5.29 0.04 -6.55
C PHE A 16 -6.06 1.23 -7.14
N TYR A 17 -6.93 0.99 -8.12
CA TYR A 17 -7.70 2.06 -8.78
C TYR A 17 -8.76 2.72 -7.87
N ILE A 18 -9.19 2.05 -6.79
CA ILE A 18 -10.03 2.69 -5.77
C ILE A 18 -9.21 3.65 -4.91
N MET A 19 -7.92 3.34 -4.71
CA MET A 19 -7.01 4.15 -3.88
C MET A 19 -6.46 5.34 -4.65
N ASP A 20 -6.10 5.17 -5.92
CA ASP A 20 -5.67 6.22 -6.84
C ASP A 20 -6.85 7.15 -7.20
N LYS A 21 -7.06 8.21 -6.40
CA LYS A 21 -8.23 9.08 -6.55
C LYS A 21 -8.10 10.06 -7.71
N ASN A 22 -6.86 10.41 -8.07
CA ASN A 22 -6.59 11.39 -9.10
C ASN A 22 -6.47 10.73 -10.50
N GLY A 23 -6.31 9.41 -10.56
CA GLY A 23 -6.27 8.61 -11.78
C GLY A 23 -4.96 8.73 -12.56
N ASP A 24 -3.84 9.05 -11.88
CA ASP A 24 -2.53 9.21 -12.50
C ASP A 24 -1.68 7.93 -12.50
N GLU A 25 -2.31 6.79 -12.15
CA GLU A 25 -1.70 5.47 -12.04
C GLU A 25 -0.58 5.41 -10.98
N LEU A 26 -0.64 6.28 -9.97
CA LEU A 26 0.30 6.35 -8.87
C LEU A 26 -0.43 6.63 -7.54
N ILE A 27 -0.29 5.73 -6.56
CA ILE A 27 -0.77 6.03 -5.21
C ILE A 27 0.26 6.94 -4.53
N ASP A 28 -0.11 8.20 -4.33
CA ASP A 28 0.68 9.15 -3.56
C ASP A 28 0.32 9.14 -2.05
N ALA A 29 0.96 10.02 -1.28
CA ALA A 29 0.74 10.12 0.16
C ALA A 29 -0.70 10.56 0.50
N SER A 30 -1.30 11.43 -0.32
CA SER A 30 -2.65 11.96 -0.14
C SER A 30 -3.69 10.87 -0.44
N ASP A 31 -3.52 10.13 -1.54
CA ASP A 31 -4.36 8.99 -1.91
C ASP A 31 -4.39 7.94 -0.78
N PHE A 32 -3.20 7.55 -0.32
CA PHE A 32 -3.03 6.56 0.73
C PHE A 32 -3.64 7.03 2.07
N ALA A 33 -3.36 8.26 2.48
CA ALA A 33 -3.91 8.86 3.70
C ALA A 33 -5.44 8.94 3.65
N SER A 34 -5.98 9.43 2.54
CA SER A 34 -7.41 9.58 2.35
C SER A 34 -8.13 8.23 2.39
N TYR A 35 -7.62 7.22 1.68
CA TYR A 35 -8.23 5.89 1.66
C TYR A 35 -8.30 5.26 3.05
N TYR A 36 -7.19 5.20 3.79
CA TYR A 36 -7.14 4.54 5.10
C TYR A 36 -7.84 5.34 6.19
N ASN A 37 -7.88 6.67 6.09
CA ASN A 37 -8.72 7.47 6.97
C ASN A 37 -10.21 7.23 6.70
N GLU A 38 -10.65 7.21 5.44
CA GLU A 38 -12.06 7.03 5.09
C GLU A 38 -12.57 5.63 5.44
N THR A 39 -11.82 4.59 5.10
CA THR A 39 -12.23 3.18 5.20
C THR A 39 -11.98 2.57 6.58
N HIS A 40 -10.94 3.03 7.29
CA HIS A 40 -10.50 2.42 8.56
C HIS A 40 -10.43 3.39 9.73
N LYS A 41 -10.71 4.68 9.51
CA LYS A 41 -10.67 5.74 10.54
C LYS A 41 -9.32 5.83 11.24
N LEU A 42 -8.24 5.53 10.52
CA LEU A 42 -6.89 5.62 11.08
C LEU A 42 -6.46 7.10 11.20
N PRO A 43 -5.73 7.46 12.27
CA PRO A 43 -5.10 8.76 12.41
C PRO A 43 -4.13 9.06 11.25
N LEU A 44 -4.20 10.29 10.71
CA LEU A 44 -3.43 10.68 9.53
C LEU A 44 -1.91 10.57 9.76
N ASP A 45 -1.43 10.95 10.94
CA ASP A 45 -0.02 10.88 11.33
C ASP A 45 0.54 9.44 11.27
N ILE A 46 -0.25 8.46 11.69
CA ILE A 46 0.11 7.03 11.61
C ILE A 46 0.18 6.56 10.15
N VAL A 47 -0.80 6.98 9.34
CA VAL A 47 -0.89 6.59 7.93
C VAL A 47 0.25 7.22 7.12
N GLU A 48 0.53 8.49 7.31
CA GLU A 48 1.63 9.21 6.67
C GLU A 48 3.00 8.62 7.05
N ALA A 49 3.21 8.27 8.33
CA ALA A 49 4.44 7.64 8.78
C ALA A 49 4.64 6.25 8.14
N ALA A 50 3.58 5.46 8.00
CA ALA A 50 3.64 4.17 7.32
C ALA A 50 3.92 4.33 5.82
N PHE A 51 3.22 5.24 5.14
CA PHE A 51 3.43 5.51 3.72
C PHE A 51 4.87 5.92 3.43
N LYS A 52 5.48 6.75 4.28
CA LYS A 52 6.90 7.14 4.15
C LYS A 52 7.83 5.93 4.20
N LYS A 53 7.57 4.95 5.07
CA LYS A 53 8.37 3.71 5.16
C LYS A 53 8.15 2.81 3.95
N ILE A 54 6.89 2.63 3.55
CA ILE A 54 6.49 1.81 2.39
C ILE A 54 7.11 2.36 1.10
N SER A 55 6.93 3.66 0.83
CA SER A 55 7.49 4.33 -0.36
C SER A 55 9.01 4.30 -0.39
N ALA A 56 9.69 4.39 0.76
CA ALA A 56 11.15 4.28 0.83
C ALA A 56 11.67 2.84 0.60
N ALA A 57 10.87 1.83 0.91
CA ALA A 57 11.22 0.42 0.67
C ALA A 57 11.07 0.04 -0.82
N PHE A 58 10.25 0.76 -1.57
CA PHE A 58 10.20 0.66 -3.02
C PHE A 58 11.30 1.51 -3.67
N LYS A 59 11.85 1.01 -4.78
CA LYS A 59 12.67 1.87 -5.66
C LYS A 59 11.76 2.95 -6.24
N LYS A 60 12.30 4.15 -6.50
CA LYS A 60 11.56 5.20 -7.22
C LYS A 60 10.89 4.59 -8.45
N THR A 61 9.69 5.05 -8.76
CA THR A 61 8.96 4.68 -9.98
C THR A 61 9.81 4.93 -11.22
N SER A 62 9.41 4.34 -12.34
CA SER A 62 10.09 4.50 -13.63
C SER A 62 10.26 5.97 -14.07
N ASP A 63 9.39 6.87 -13.60
CA ASP A 63 9.42 8.31 -13.84
C ASP A 63 10.06 9.14 -12.70
N GLY A 64 10.55 8.48 -11.64
CA GLY A 64 11.27 9.11 -10.53
C GLY A 64 10.37 9.81 -9.50
N LYS A 65 9.04 9.71 -9.63
CA LYS A 65 8.09 10.28 -8.67
C LYS A 65 8.04 9.47 -7.36
N PRO A 66 7.81 10.15 -6.22
CA PRO A 66 7.50 9.46 -4.97
C PRO A 66 6.07 8.92 -5.02
N GLY A 67 5.90 7.61 -4.96
CA GLY A 67 4.58 6.97 -4.96
C GLY A 67 4.70 5.45 -5.11
N ILE A 68 3.55 4.79 -5.19
CA ILE A 68 3.44 3.34 -5.36
C ILE A 68 2.68 3.07 -6.65
N ASP A 69 3.34 2.48 -7.64
CA ASP A 69 2.68 2.05 -8.89
C ASP A 69 1.90 0.73 -8.71
N LEU A 70 1.14 0.32 -9.73
CA LEU A 70 0.33 -0.89 -9.69
C LEU A 70 1.13 -2.17 -9.40
N GLU A 71 2.35 -2.30 -9.93
CA GLU A 71 3.17 -3.50 -9.72
C GLU A 71 3.75 -3.52 -8.30
N GLN A 72 4.23 -2.36 -7.82
CA GLN A 72 4.66 -2.19 -6.44
C GLN A 72 3.52 -2.45 -5.45
N PHE A 73 2.30 -2.01 -5.77
CA PHE A 73 1.12 -2.27 -4.96
C PHE A 73 0.79 -3.77 -4.89
N LYS A 74 0.85 -4.48 -6.02
CA LYS A 74 0.67 -5.95 -6.04
C LYS A 74 1.73 -6.65 -5.20
N ASP A 75 2.99 -6.25 -5.32
CA ASP A 75 4.09 -6.80 -4.53
C ASP A 75 3.89 -6.54 -3.03
N MET A 76 3.40 -5.35 -2.65
CA MET A 76 3.01 -5.00 -1.28
C MET A 76 1.91 -5.93 -0.76
N MET A 77 0.82 -6.12 -1.52
CA MET A 77 -0.33 -6.95 -1.11
C MET A 77 0.02 -8.43 -0.97
N ILE A 78 0.86 -8.94 -1.88
CA ILE A 78 1.40 -10.30 -1.78
C ILE A 78 2.29 -10.39 -0.54
N GLY A 79 3.19 -9.42 -0.34
CA GLY A 79 4.07 -9.32 0.81
C GLY A 79 3.32 -9.37 2.14
N PHE A 80 2.25 -8.59 2.27
CA PHE A 80 1.38 -8.58 3.45
C PHE A 80 0.79 -9.96 3.75
N THR A 81 0.48 -10.74 2.72
CA THR A 81 -0.20 -12.02 2.86
C THR A 81 0.75 -13.17 3.20
N VAL A 82 1.99 -13.15 2.68
CA VAL A 82 2.88 -14.32 2.74
C VAL A 82 4.30 -14.05 3.24
N SER A 83 4.73 -12.80 3.37
CA SER A 83 6.09 -12.46 3.79
C SER A 83 6.30 -12.67 5.29
N LYS A 84 7.46 -13.23 5.66
CA LYS A 84 7.95 -13.27 7.05
C LYS A 84 8.93 -12.14 7.37
N ASP A 85 9.31 -11.35 6.37
CA ASP A 85 10.23 -10.23 6.51
C ASP A 85 9.46 -9.01 7.02
N MET A 86 9.77 -8.55 8.24
CA MET A 86 9.11 -7.41 8.87
C MET A 86 9.39 -6.08 8.15
N GLU A 87 10.47 -6.00 7.37
CA GLU A 87 10.80 -4.83 6.56
C GLU A 87 10.08 -4.82 5.20
N ASN A 88 9.37 -5.91 4.87
CA ASN A 88 8.59 -5.96 3.65
C ASN A 88 7.47 -4.88 3.69
N PRO A 89 7.27 -4.11 2.60
CA PRO A 89 6.23 -3.08 2.50
C PRO A 89 4.84 -3.54 2.95
N GLY A 90 4.47 -4.78 2.63
CA GLY A 90 3.18 -5.33 3.03
C GLY A 90 3.07 -5.57 4.54
N ASN A 91 4.15 -5.96 5.20
CA ASN A 91 4.13 -6.15 6.66
C ASN A 91 4.10 -4.81 7.41
N ILE A 92 4.73 -3.77 6.86
CA ILE A 92 4.60 -2.39 7.35
C ILE A 92 3.14 -1.92 7.25
N LEU A 93 2.46 -2.19 6.13
CA LEU A 93 1.03 -1.94 5.97
C LEU A 93 0.22 -2.69 7.05
N GLY A 94 0.51 -3.96 7.29
CA GLY A 94 -0.14 -4.75 8.34
C GLY A 94 0.04 -4.17 9.74
N GLU A 95 1.27 -3.75 10.07
CA GLU A 95 1.59 -3.12 11.35
C GLU A 95 0.78 -1.82 11.56
N MET A 96 0.72 -0.96 10.55
CA MET A 96 -0.09 0.26 10.57
C MET A 96 -1.56 -0.05 10.88
N MET A 97 -2.12 -1.06 10.22
CA MET A 97 -3.53 -1.46 10.37
C MET A 97 -3.85 -2.00 11.77
N VAL A 98 -2.91 -2.71 12.39
CA VAL A 98 -3.08 -3.28 13.73
C VAL A 98 -2.84 -2.24 14.83
N ASN A 99 -1.78 -1.43 14.69
CA ASN A 99 -1.38 -0.48 15.72
C ASN A 99 -2.18 0.83 15.65
N GLY A 100 -2.58 1.27 14.46
CA GLY A 100 -3.38 2.48 14.29
C GLY A 100 -4.80 2.40 14.85
N ARG A 101 -5.29 1.20 15.19
CA ARG A 101 -6.59 0.97 15.84
C ARG A 101 -6.53 0.94 17.37
N LYS A 102 -5.33 0.98 17.96
CA LYS A 102 -5.13 0.91 19.41
C LYS A 102 -5.07 2.28 20.09
N VAL A 103 -5.22 3.35 19.31
CA VAL A 103 -5.17 4.75 19.75
C VAL A 103 -6.58 5.28 19.96
#